data_AF-A0A0W8DM44-F1
#
_entry.id   AF-A0A0W8DM44-F1
#
_cell.length_a   1.000
_cell.length_b   1.000
_cell.length_c   1.000
_cell.angle_alpha   90.00
_cell.angle_beta   90.00
_cell.angle_gamma   90.00
#
_symmetry.space_group_name_H-M   'P 1'
#
loop_
_entity.id
_entity.type
_entity.pdbx_description
1 polymer ?
#
loop_
_entity_poly.entity_id
_entity_poly.type
_entity_poly.pdbx_seq_one_letter_code
_entity_poly.pdbx_strand_id
1 'polypeptide(L)'
;MSDSPAKISAVCTALLLLLAPFQWQSTYIPLLPSGLLDFLHSPVPFLVGCHSLSETSEWADVCFYDIDKDRIAVPAATRHLGPSSIPNGVEICRLLRKARERFRALRPTGKPWYELSEEQDTIITLTMQEAEIFLRDMGFDISSQDLAASISGGQSFYDRLQEEVAKEVRNSVYEDYLDEFTQTQMFCQYYESLLQPEAQNVQK
;
A
#
# COMPACT_ATOMS: atom_id res chain seq x y z
N MET A 1 -11.18 0.23 -11.85
CA MET A 1 -11.97 -0.03 -13.07
C MET A 1 -11.70 1.05 -14.12
N SER A 2 -11.76 0.69 -15.41
CA SER A 2 -11.58 1.62 -16.55
C SER A 2 -12.02 0.97 -17.87
N ASP A 3 -12.25 1.78 -18.89
CA ASP A 3 -12.42 1.34 -20.28
C ASP A 3 -11.08 1.00 -20.95
N SER A 4 -9.94 1.29 -20.32
CA SER A 4 -8.61 0.96 -20.87
C SER A 4 -7.91 -0.11 -20.03
N PRO A 5 -7.76 -1.35 -20.54
CA PRO A 5 -7.05 -2.42 -19.83
C PRO A 5 -5.60 -2.03 -19.47
N ALA A 6 -4.93 -1.27 -20.34
CA ALA A 6 -3.58 -0.78 -20.09
C ALA A 6 -3.53 0.17 -18.88
N LYS A 7 -4.48 1.11 -18.75
CA LYS A 7 -4.56 1.99 -17.57
C LYS A 7 -4.80 1.19 -16.29
N ILE A 8 -5.67 0.19 -16.34
CA ILE A 8 -5.98 -0.67 -15.19
C ILE A 8 -4.70 -1.35 -14.71
N SER A 9 -4.02 -2.09 -15.60
CA SER A 9 -2.79 -2.81 -15.25
C SER A 9 -1.72 -1.87 -14.73
N ALA A 10 -1.56 -0.68 -15.33
CA ALA A 10 -0.58 0.31 -14.90
C ALA A 10 -0.91 0.87 -13.50
N VAL A 11 -2.15 1.25 -13.22
CA VAL A 11 -2.58 1.78 -11.92
C VAL A 11 -2.48 0.70 -10.83
N CYS A 12 -2.93 -0.51 -11.12
CA CYS A 12 -2.83 -1.64 -10.20
C CYS A 12 -1.36 -1.95 -9.86
N THR A 13 -0.47 -1.99 -10.86
CA THR A 13 0.97 -2.19 -10.63
C THR A 13 1.61 -1.03 -9.87
N ALA A 14 1.26 0.21 -10.22
CA ALA A 14 1.77 1.39 -9.52
C ALA A 14 1.35 1.41 -8.05
N LEU A 15 0.13 0.97 -7.72
CA LEU A 15 -0.32 0.85 -6.34
C LEU A 15 0.53 -0.15 -5.56
N LEU A 16 0.90 -1.29 -6.15
CA LEU A 16 1.80 -2.26 -5.51
C LEU A 16 3.17 -1.65 -5.21
N LEU A 17 3.74 -0.88 -6.15
CA LEU A 17 5.02 -0.19 -5.94
C LEU A 17 4.92 0.89 -4.86
N LEU A 18 3.78 1.59 -4.80
CA LEU A 18 3.46 2.58 -3.77
C LEU A 18 3.27 2.01 -2.37
N LEU A 19 3.21 0.69 -2.18
CA LEU A 19 3.13 0.09 -0.86
C LEU A 19 4.50 -0.06 -0.19
N ALA A 20 5.61 0.14 -0.91
CA ALA A 20 6.95 -0.02 -0.36
C ALA A 20 7.15 0.77 0.95
N PRO A 21 7.74 0.18 2.00
CA PRO A 21 8.46 -1.11 1.97
C PRO A 21 7.56 -2.35 2.16
N PHE A 22 6.26 -2.16 2.36
CA PHE A 22 5.31 -3.27 2.45
C PHE A 22 5.07 -3.90 1.08
N GLN A 23 4.77 -5.20 1.08
CA GLN A 23 4.47 -5.95 -0.12
C GLN A 23 3.08 -6.55 -0.01
N TRP A 24 2.25 -6.35 -1.04
CA TRP A 24 0.94 -6.98 -1.11
C TRP A 24 1.05 -8.49 -1.23
N GLN A 25 0.37 -9.22 -0.33
CA GLN A 25 0.46 -10.69 -0.25
C GLN A 25 -0.80 -11.42 -0.68
N SER A 26 -1.90 -10.67 -0.84
CA SER A 26 -3.18 -11.27 -1.16
C SER A 26 -3.39 -11.34 -2.67
N THR A 27 -4.56 -11.77 -3.11
CA THR A 27 -4.82 -12.01 -4.52
C THR A 27 -4.63 -10.74 -5.36
N TYR A 28 -3.85 -10.86 -6.43
CA TYR A 28 -3.62 -9.79 -7.41
C TYR A 28 -4.04 -10.25 -8.80
N ILE A 29 -5.06 -9.61 -9.37
CA ILE A 29 -5.56 -9.89 -10.71
C ILE A 29 -5.67 -8.56 -11.47
N PRO A 30 -4.63 -8.11 -12.18
CA PRO A 30 -4.61 -6.78 -12.82
C PRO A 30 -5.73 -6.61 -13.86
N LEU A 31 -6.24 -7.70 -14.42
CA LEU A 31 -7.42 -7.71 -15.29
C LEU A 31 -8.27 -8.96 -14.98
N LEU A 32 -9.38 -8.77 -14.28
CA LEU A 32 -10.35 -9.81 -13.97
C LEU A 32 -11.24 -10.05 -15.20
N PRO A 33 -11.32 -11.30 -15.73
CA PRO A 33 -12.27 -11.63 -16.78
C PRO A 33 -13.72 -11.36 -16.35
N SER A 34 -14.55 -10.85 -17.26
CA SER A 34 -15.95 -10.51 -16.96
C SER A 34 -16.79 -11.71 -16.49
N GLY A 35 -16.44 -12.92 -16.89
CA GLY A 35 -17.09 -14.15 -16.42
C GLY A 35 -16.70 -14.58 -15.00
N LEU A 36 -15.82 -13.83 -14.31
CA LEU A 36 -15.33 -14.13 -12.96
C LEU A 36 -15.66 -13.01 -11.97
N LEU A 37 -16.66 -12.17 -12.24
CA LEU A 37 -17.05 -11.09 -11.33
C LEU A 37 -17.55 -11.60 -9.97
N ASP A 38 -18.04 -12.83 -9.88
CA ASP A 38 -18.37 -13.49 -8.60
C ASP A 38 -17.17 -13.54 -7.63
N PHE A 39 -15.94 -13.48 -8.15
CA PHE A 39 -14.72 -13.38 -7.34
C PHE A 39 -14.71 -12.15 -6.42
N LEU A 40 -15.41 -11.07 -6.80
CA LEU A 40 -15.49 -9.85 -5.98
C LEU A 40 -16.22 -10.06 -4.64
N HIS A 41 -16.94 -11.18 -4.47
CA HIS A 41 -17.51 -11.63 -3.18
C HIS A 41 -16.48 -12.36 -2.29
N SER A 42 -15.21 -12.43 -2.71
CA SER A 42 -14.14 -13.08 -1.95
C SER A 42 -14.03 -12.50 -0.53
N PRO A 43 -13.97 -13.34 0.53
CA PRO A 43 -13.84 -12.88 1.91
C PRO A 43 -12.40 -12.51 2.27
N VAL A 44 -11.42 -12.79 1.39
CA VAL A 44 -10.02 -12.42 1.59
C VAL A 44 -9.68 -11.15 0.82
N PRO A 45 -8.68 -10.35 1.27
CA PRO A 45 -8.27 -9.15 0.56
C PRO A 45 -7.84 -9.44 -0.88
N PHE A 46 -8.12 -8.51 -1.79
CA PHE A 46 -7.70 -8.61 -3.18
C PHE A 46 -7.44 -7.24 -3.79
N LEU A 47 -6.57 -7.23 -4.81
CA LEU A 47 -6.39 -6.11 -5.72
C LEU A 47 -6.72 -6.58 -7.13
N VAL A 48 -7.83 -6.10 -7.66
CA VAL A 48 -8.35 -6.55 -8.96
C VAL A 48 -8.69 -5.40 -9.88
N GLY A 49 -8.42 -5.59 -11.16
CA GLY A 49 -8.75 -4.65 -12.21
C GLY A 49 -9.96 -5.08 -13.02
N CYS A 50 -11.05 -4.31 -12.98
CA CYS A 50 -12.26 -4.60 -13.76
C CYS A 50 -12.38 -3.67 -14.97
N HIS A 51 -12.62 -4.26 -16.15
CA HIS A 51 -12.87 -3.51 -17.38
C HIS A 51 -14.35 -3.12 -17.50
N SER A 52 -14.64 -1.82 -17.71
CA SER A 52 -15.96 -1.29 -18.04
C SER A 52 -17.13 -1.78 -17.16
N LEU A 53 -16.92 -1.80 -15.83
CA LEU A 53 -17.96 -2.16 -14.87
C LEU A 53 -18.99 -1.01 -14.74
N SER A 54 -20.28 -1.28 -14.99
CA SER A 54 -21.31 -0.22 -14.99
C SER A 54 -21.92 0.05 -13.62
N GLU A 55 -22.04 -0.98 -12.79
CA GLU A 55 -22.65 -0.93 -11.46
C GLU A 55 -21.75 -1.63 -10.44
N THR A 56 -21.64 -1.03 -9.25
CA THR A 56 -20.79 -1.55 -8.16
C THR A 56 -21.59 -1.84 -6.89
N SER A 57 -22.91 -1.60 -6.91
CA SER A 57 -23.79 -1.75 -5.75
C SER A 57 -23.95 -3.20 -5.28
N GLU A 58 -23.64 -4.18 -6.13
CA GLU A 58 -23.64 -5.60 -5.77
C GLU A 58 -22.56 -5.92 -4.72
N TRP A 59 -21.42 -5.21 -4.77
CA TRP A 59 -20.26 -5.45 -3.91
C TRP A 59 -20.07 -4.29 -2.93
N ALA A 60 -21.03 -4.14 -2.01
CA ALA A 60 -21.10 -3.01 -1.07
C ALA A 60 -19.87 -2.87 -0.16
N ASP A 61 -19.16 -3.98 0.09
CA ASP A 61 -17.96 -4.05 0.94
C ASP A 61 -16.65 -3.88 0.17
N VAL A 62 -16.71 -3.58 -1.13
CA VAL A 62 -15.54 -3.42 -2.00
C VAL A 62 -15.30 -1.94 -2.32
N CYS A 63 -14.03 -1.51 -2.25
CA CYS A 63 -13.59 -0.20 -2.72
C CYS A 63 -13.42 -0.20 -4.24
N PHE A 64 -14.08 0.72 -4.94
CA PHE A 64 -13.94 0.89 -6.38
C PHE A 64 -13.30 2.23 -6.73
N TYR A 65 -12.18 2.21 -7.45
CA TYR A 65 -11.64 3.40 -8.09
C TYR A 65 -11.93 3.38 -9.58
N ASP A 66 -12.76 4.31 -10.05
CA ASP A 66 -13.01 4.60 -11.45
C ASP A 66 -11.91 5.55 -11.95
N ILE A 67 -10.95 4.97 -12.69
CA ILE A 67 -9.75 5.66 -13.18
C ILE A 67 -10.11 6.71 -14.23
N ASP A 68 -11.15 6.46 -15.04
CA ASP A 68 -11.53 7.38 -16.11
C ASP A 68 -12.32 8.59 -15.59
N LYS A 69 -13.09 8.40 -14.51
CA LYS A 69 -13.87 9.47 -13.87
C LYS A 69 -13.18 10.13 -12.68
N ASP A 70 -12.01 9.62 -12.27
CA ASP A 70 -11.29 10.01 -11.05
C ASP A 70 -12.20 10.00 -9.80
N ARG A 71 -12.94 8.90 -9.61
CA ARG A 71 -13.90 8.74 -8.52
C ARG A 71 -13.63 7.47 -7.73
N ILE A 72 -13.68 7.59 -6.42
CA ILE A 72 -13.61 6.47 -5.51
C ILE A 72 -14.99 6.25 -4.87
N ALA A 73 -15.47 5.00 -4.90
CA ALA A 73 -16.58 4.53 -4.09
C ALA A 73 -16.00 3.67 -2.98
N VAL A 74 -16.30 4.03 -1.74
CA VAL A 74 -15.84 3.31 -0.54
C VAL A 74 -17.03 2.73 0.21
N PRO A 75 -16.88 1.55 0.84
CA PRO A 75 -17.89 0.97 1.72
C PRO A 75 -18.34 1.95 2.82
N ALA A 76 -19.58 1.79 3.29
CA ALA A 76 -20.10 2.62 4.38
C ALA A 76 -19.26 2.46 5.66
N ALA A 77 -18.79 1.24 5.93
CA ALA A 77 -17.97 0.92 7.10
C ALA A 77 -16.66 1.71 7.15
N THR A 78 -16.03 2.01 6.00
CA THR A 78 -14.73 2.69 5.92
C THR A 78 -14.82 4.17 5.58
N ARG A 79 -16.03 4.73 5.41
CA ARG A 79 -16.24 6.13 4.99
C ARG A 79 -15.70 7.17 5.97
N HIS A 80 -15.61 6.81 7.24
CA HIS A 80 -15.08 7.69 8.28
C HIS A 80 -13.54 7.78 8.24
N LEU A 81 -12.87 6.88 7.52
CA LEU A 81 -11.42 6.89 7.38
C LEU A 81 -11.00 7.99 6.41
N GLY A 82 -9.90 8.67 6.74
CA GLY A 82 -9.30 9.70 5.92
C GLY A 82 -7.80 9.83 6.13
N PRO A 83 -7.16 10.82 5.49
CA PRO A 83 -5.71 11.03 5.60
C PRO A 83 -5.21 11.26 7.04
N SER A 84 -6.06 11.73 7.95
CA SER A 84 -5.72 11.91 9.37
C SER A 84 -5.97 10.67 10.22
N SER A 85 -6.54 9.60 9.67
CA SER A 85 -6.82 8.35 10.39
C SER A 85 -5.60 7.43 10.44
N ILE A 86 -4.53 7.75 9.72
CA ILE A 86 -3.28 6.98 9.68
C ILE A 86 -2.08 7.92 9.89
N PRO A 87 -0.96 7.42 10.46
CA PRO A 87 0.27 8.19 10.55
C PRO A 87 0.71 8.67 9.16
N ASN A 88 1.19 9.90 9.06
CA ASN A 88 1.70 10.52 7.82
C ASN A 88 0.71 10.57 6.64
N GLY A 89 -0.57 10.23 6.81
CA GLY A 89 -1.50 10.14 5.68
C GLY A 89 -1.75 11.49 5.01
N VAL A 90 -1.75 12.59 5.78
CA VAL A 90 -1.84 13.97 5.25
C VAL A 90 -0.60 14.31 4.42
N GLU A 91 0.59 13.96 4.91
CA GLU A 91 1.89 14.18 4.31
C GLU A 91 2.02 13.41 3.00
N ILE A 92 1.65 12.12 2.97
CA ILE A 92 1.62 11.29 1.76
C ILE A 92 0.67 11.89 0.73
N CYS A 93 -0.55 12.26 1.15
CA CYS A 93 -1.50 12.91 0.24
C CYS A 93 -0.96 14.22 -0.34
N ARG A 94 -0.27 15.02 0.48
CA ARG A 94 0.37 16.27 0.04
C ARG A 94 1.51 16.00 -0.94
N LEU A 95 2.36 14.99 -0.67
CA LEU A 95 3.46 14.57 -1.52
C LEU A 95 2.95 14.17 -2.91
N LEU A 96 1.97 13.25 -2.98
CA LEU A 96 1.41 12.77 -4.24
C LEU A 96 0.72 13.89 -5.03
N ARG A 97 0.03 14.82 -4.37
CA ARG A 97 -0.57 15.98 -5.04
C ARG A 97 0.49 16.91 -5.63
N LYS A 98 1.56 17.21 -4.90
CA LYS A 98 2.69 18.02 -5.39
C LYS A 98 3.38 17.33 -6.57
N ALA A 99 3.61 16.02 -6.50
CA ALA A 99 4.18 15.24 -7.60
C ALA A 99 3.31 15.32 -8.85
N ARG A 100 1.99 15.14 -8.70
CA ARG A 100 1.02 15.29 -9.80
C ARG A 100 1.04 16.69 -10.43
N GLU A 101 1.11 17.74 -9.62
CA GLU A 101 1.21 19.12 -10.10
C GLU A 101 2.49 19.35 -10.90
N ARG A 102 3.64 18.89 -10.38
CA ARG A 102 4.93 18.94 -11.08
C ARG A 102 4.89 18.19 -12.40
N PHE A 103 4.35 16.97 -12.40
CA PHE A 103 4.26 16.14 -13.60
C PHE A 103 3.36 16.78 -14.66
N ARG A 104 2.23 17.38 -14.26
CA ARG A 104 1.32 18.10 -15.17
C ARG A 104 1.91 19.40 -15.72
N ALA A 105 2.87 20.00 -15.02
CA ALA A 105 3.56 21.20 -15.48
C ALA A 105 4.64 20.90 -16.54
N LEU A 106 5.03 19.62 -16.71
CA LEU A 106 5.99 19.23 -17.74
C LEU A 106 5.38 19.34 -19.14
N ARG A 107 6.24 19.62 -20.13
CA ARG A 107 5.81 19.63 -21.52
C ARG A 107 5.53 18.19 -21.99
N PRO A 108 4.45 17.97 -22.77
CA PRO A 108 4.22 16.68 -23.40
C PRO A 108 5.42 16.30 -24.28
N THR A 109 5.98 15.11 -24.05
CA THR A 109 7.16 14.63 -24.78
C THR A 109 6.79 14.04 -26.15
N GLY A 110 5.51 13.71 -26.37
CA GLY A 110 5.04 12.97 -27.55
C GLY A 110 5.51 11.51 -27.60
N LYS A 111 6.31 11.08 -26.62
CA LYS A 111 6.79 9.71 -26.47
C LYS A 111 5.73 8.82 -25.82
N PRO A 112 5.81 7.50 -26.00
CA PRO A 112 4.99 6.56 -25.24
C PRO A 112 5.15 6.75 -23.73
N TRP A 113 4.10 6.46 -22.96
CA TRP A 113 4.06 6.69 -21.51
C TRP A 113 5.10 5.89 -20.72
N TYR A 114 5.64 4.80 -21.29
CA TYR A 114 6.71 3.99 -20.70
C TYR A 114 8.12 4.52 -20.99
N GLU A 115 8.26 5.56 -21.82
CA GLU A 115 9.53 6.24 -22.10
C GLU A 115 9.59 7.57 -21.36
N LEU A 116 10.12 7.53 -20.13
CA LEU A 116 10.25 8.70 -19.27
C LEU A 116 11.34 9.66 -19.76
N SER A 117 11.10 10.96 -19.67
CA SER A 117 12.17 11.95 -19.68
C SER A 117 12.94 11.95 -18.35
N GLU A 118 14.15 12.52 -18.34
CA GLU A 118 14.93 12.66 -17.08
C GLU A 118 14.17 13.44 -16.01
N GLU A 119 13.39 14.47 -16.40
CA GLU A 119 12.56 15.23 -15.47
C GLU A 119 11.41 14.39 -14.88
N GLN A 120 10.75 13.57 -15.71
CA GLN A 120 9.69 12.67 -15.28
C GLN A 120 10.23 11.61 -14.33
N ASP A 121 11.34 10.99 -14.70
CA ASP A 121 12.04 9.98 -13.89
C ASP A 121 12.46 10.56 -12.54
N THR A 122 13.03 11.77 -12.53
CA THR A 122 13.40 12.47 -11.29
C THR A 122 12.20 12.71 -10.38
N ILE A 123 11.08 13.20 -10.94
CA ILE A 123 9.85 13.45 -10.16
C ILE A 123 9.33 12.13 -9.56
N ILE A 124 9.26 11.07 -10.36
CA ILE A 124 8.76 9.76 -9.90
C ILE A 124 9.69 9.20 -8.81
N THR A 125 10.99 9.15 -9.06
CA THR A 125 11.99 8.59 -8.14
C THR A 125 11.97 9.30 -6.79
N LEU A 126 12.03 10.63 -6.77
CA LEU A 126 12.02 11.40 -5.52
C LEU A 126 10.69 11.25 -4.77
N THR A 127 9.58 11.24 -5.50
CA THR A 127 8.25 11.01 -4.89
C THR A 127 8.19 9.63 -4.26
N MET A 128 8.76 8.63 -4.91
CA MET A 128 8.72 7.26 -4.42
C MET A 128 9.58 7.05 -3.18
N GLN A 129 10.78 7.63 -3.16
CA GLN A 129 11.65 7.60 -1.99
C GLN A 129 11.00 8.29 -0.78
N GLU A 130 10.38 9.46 -0.98
CA GLU A 130 9.72 10.19 0.12
C GLU A 130 8.45 9.45 0.59
N ALA A 131 7.69 8.83 -0.32
CA ALA A 131 6.54 8.00 0.03
C ALA A 131 6.95 6.78 0.86
N GLU A 132 8.03 6.10 0.47
CA GLU A 132 8.57 4.94 1.20
C GLU A 132 8.97 5.28 2.63
N ILE A 133 9.54 6.47 2.85
CA ILE A 133 9.86 6.97 4.20
C ILE A 133 8.57 7.11 5.01
N PHE A 134 7.56 7.82 4.49
CA PHE A 134 6.30 8.00 5.22
C PHE A 134 5.55 6.69 5.49
N LEU A 135 5.60 5.73 4.57
CA LEU A 135 4.98 4.42 4.72
C LEU A 135 5.71 3.58 5.76
N ARG A 136 7.04 3.58 5.77
CA ARG A 136 7.84 2.92 6.81
C ARG A 136 7.49 3.45 8.20
N ASP A 137 7.34 4.77 8.30
CA ASP A 137 6.99 5.48 9.52
C ASP A 137 5.51 5.31 9.93
N MET A 138 4.68 4.60 9.14
CA MET A 138 3.35 4.17 9.60
C MET A 138 3.40 2.98 10.54
N GLY A 139 4.46 2.17 10.44
CA GLY A 139 4.76 1.17 11.45
C GLY A 139 5.41 1.80 12.68
N PHE A 140 6.05 0.95 13.47
CA PHE A 140 6.92 1.34 14.57
C PHE A 140 8.37 1.05 14.21
N ASP A 141 9.29 1.85 14.73
CA ASP A 141 10.71 1.54 14.66
C ASP A 141 11.03 0.39 15.61
N ILE A 142 10.98 -0.84 15.10
CA ILE A 142 11.37 -2.03 15.86
C ILE A 142 12.81 -2.34 15.49
N SER A 143 13.72 -1.82 16.30
CA SER A 143 15.14 -2.12 16.16
C SER A 143 15.36 -3.64 16.40
N SER A 144 15.93 -4.31 15.39
CA SER A 144 16.23 -5.75 15.48
C SER A 144 17.25 -6.07 16.58
N GLN A 145 18.08 -5.09 16.95
CA GLN A 145 19.07 -5.19 18.01
C GLN A 145 18.41 -5.18 19.40
N ASP A 146 17.40 -4.33 19.62
CA ASP A 146 16.68 -4.26 20.90
C ASP A 146 15.80 -5.50 21.13
N LEU A 147 15.22 -6.05 20.05
CA LEU A 147 14.43 -7.28 20.10
C LEU A 147 15.31 -8.53 20.30
N ALA A 148 16.49 -8.59 19.67
CA ALA A 148 17.43 -9.70 19.82
C ALA A 148 18.18 -9.68 21.17
N ALA A 149 18.57 -8.51 21.68
CA ALA A 149 19.21 -8.35 22.98
C ALA A 149 18.28 -8.72 24.16
N SER A 150 16.97 -8.72 23.89
CA SER A 150 15.89 -8.99 24.83
C SER A 150 15.50 -10.45 24.96
N ILE A 151 16.04 -11.36 24.13
CA ILE A 151 15.72 -12.79 24.18
C ILE A 151 16.44 -13.42 25.39
N SER A 152 15.85 -13.25 26.56
CA SER A 152 16.27 -13.93 27.79
C SER A 152 15.20 -14.94 28.18
N GLY A 153 15.60 -16.20 28.38
CA GLY A 153 14.73 -17.25 28.92
C GLY A 153 13.57 -17.70 28.01
N GLY A 154 13.87 -18.54 27.01
CA GLY A 154 12.89 -19.46 26.39
C GLY A 154 11.72 -18.85 25.59
N GLN A 155 11.50 -17.54 25.61
CA GLN A 155 10.49 -16.88 24.79
C GLN A 155 10.88 -16.89 23.32
N SER A 156 9.90 -17.14 22.45
CA SER A 156 10.12 -17.04 21.02
C SER A 156 10.21 -15.56 20.63
N PHE A 157 10.91 -15.30 19.54
CA PHE A 157 10.99 -13.96 18.96
C PHE A 157 9.59 -13.36 18.70
N TYR A 158 8.65 -14.17 18.21
CA TYR A 158 7.29 -13.74 17.91
C TYR A 158 6.56 -13.25 19.17
N ASP A 159 6.78 -13.89 20.32
CA ASP A 159 6.17 -13.47 21.59
C ASP A 159 6.64 -12.06 21.99
N ARG A 160 7.93 -11.74 21.75
CA ARG A 160 8.49 -10.41 22.04
C ARG A 160 8.02 -9.36 21.04
N LEU A 161 7.95 -9.71 19.76
CA LEU A 161 7.40 -8.82 18.72
C LEU A 161 5.95 -8.45 19.08
N GLN A 162 5.13 -9.43 19.47
CA GLN A 162 3.76 -9.18 19.90
C GLN A 162 3.68 -8.28 21.14
N GLU A 163 4.57 -8.46 22.12
CA GLU A 163 4.60 -7.63 23.34
C GLU A 163 4.92 -6.16 23.03
N GLU A 164 5.96 -5.90 22.23
CA GLU A 164 6.31 -4.53 21.82
C GLU A 164 5.24 -3.92 20.92
N VAL A 165 4.71 -4.66 19.96
CA VAL A 165 3.59 -4.19 19.11
C VAL A 165 2.40 -3.79 19.97
N ALA A 166 1.99 -4.65 20.92
CA ALA A 166 0.86 -4.35 21.79
C ALA A 166 1.11 -3.11 22.68
N LYS A 167 2.35 -2.86 23.07
CA LYS A 167 2.74 -1.67 23.83
C LYS A 167 2.70 -0.40 22.97
N GLU A 168 3.21 -0.46 21.74
CA GLU A 168 3.17 0.67 20.82
C GLU A 168 1.74 1.03 20.41
N VAL A 169 0.90 0.03 20.11
CA VAL A 169 -0.53 0.21 19.81
C VAL A 169 -1.25 0.98 20.92
N ARG A 170 -1.13 0.52 22.18
CA ARG A 170 -1.80 1.15 23.34
C ARG A 170 -1.36 2.58 23.64
N ASN A 171 -0.15 2.95 23.22
CA ASN A 171 0.40 4.29 23.48
C ASN A 171 0.23 5.24 22.29
N SER A 172 -0.31 4.75 21.17
CA SER A 172 -0.44 5.52 19.94
C SER A 172 -1.75 6.28 19.88
N VAL A 173 -1.72 7.49 19.32
CA VAL A 173 -2.92 8.23 18.92
C VAL A 173 -3.63 7.60 17.71
N TYR A 174 -3.00 6.62 17.06
CA TYR A 174 -3.51 5.84 15.94
C TYR A 174 -3.84 4.39 16.34
N GLU A 175 -4.25 4.17 17.60
CA GLU A 175 -4.61 2.85 18.15
C GLU A 175 -5.51 2.05 17.19
N ASP A 176 -6.64 2.62 16.76
CA ASP A 176 -7.59 1.96 15.83
C ASP A 176 -6.91 1.48 14.53
N TYR A 177 -6.03 2.29 13.95
CA TYR A 177 -5.31 1.91 12.72
C TYR A 177 -4.31 0.78 13.00
N LEU A 178 -3.58 0.87 14.10
CA LEU A 178 -2.53 -0.09 14.43
C LEU A 178 -3.09 -1.43 14.87
N ASP A 179 -4.21 -1.44 15.57
CA ASP A 179 -4.95 -2.65 15.92
C ASP A 179 -5.30 -3.45 14.66
N GLU A 180 -5.74 -2.78 13.59
CA GLU A 180 -6.05 -3.43 12.31
C GLU A 180 -4.78 -3.76 11.50
N PHE A 181 -3.86 -2.80 11.39
CA PHE A 181 -2.68 -2.93 10.53
C PHE A 181 -1.75 -4.07 10.99
N THR A 182 -1.57 -4.23 12.29
CA THR A 182 -0.70 -5.27 12.87
C THR A 182 -1.22 -6.69 12.64
N GLN A 183 -2.50 -6.84 12.29
CA GLN A 183 -3.12 -8.11 11.92
C GLN A 183 -2.95 -8.46 10.42
N THR A 184 -2.41 -7.53 9.62
CA THR A 184 -2.27 -7.75 8.18
C THR A 184 -1.06 -8.61 7.83
N GLN A 185 -1.16 -9.38 6.74
CA GLN A 185 -0.02 -10.11 6.20
C GLN A 185 1.13 -9.19 5.75
N MET A 186 0.79 -7.96 5.31
CA MET A 186 1.78 -6.95 4.93
C MET A 186 2.66 -6.57 6.12
N PHE A 187 2.06 -6.36 7.29
CA PHE A 187 2.78 -6.11 8.53
C PHE A 187 3.66 -7.30 8.91
N CYS A 188 3.09 -8.51 9.01
CA CYS A 188 3.83 -9.69 9.44
C CYS A 188 5.09 -9.91 8.59
N GLN A 189 4.95 -9.90 7.27
CA GLN A 189 6.09 -10.16 6.38
C GLN A 189 7.15 -9.05 6.40
N TYR A 190 6.73 -7.79 6.47
CA TYR A 190 7.69 -6.70 6.53
C TYR A 190 8.55 -6.80 7.80
N TYR A 191 7.90 -6.98 8.96
CA TYR A 191 8.64 -7.11 10.22
C TYR A 191 9.42 -8.43 10.28
N GLU A 192 8.93 -9.53 9.72
CA GLU A 192 9.72 -10.75 9.57
C GLU A 192 11.00 -10.52 8.73
N SER A 193 10.91 -9.73 7.66
CA SER A 193 12.04 -9.46 6.77
C SER A 193 13.14 -8.62 7.43
N LEU A 194 12.78 -7.72 8.36
CA LEU A 194 13.74 -6.90 9.12
C LEU A 194 14.62 -7.75 10.06
N LEU A 195 14.22 -9.00 10.32
CA LEU A 195 14.85 -9.90 11.29
C LEU A 195 15.79 -10.91 10.63
N GLN A 196 15.82 -10.98 9.31
CA GLN A 196 16.73 -11.84 8.55
C GLN A 196 17.72 -10.99 7.74
N PRO A 197 18.72 -10.32 8.38
CA PRO A 197 19.70 -9.51 7.66
C PRO A 197 20.51 -10.31 6.62
N GLU A 198 20.63 -11.63 6.79
CA GLU A 198 21.56 -12.48 6.03
C GLU A 198 21.01 -12.96 4.68
N ALA A 199 19.70 -12.89 4.43
CA ALA A 199 19.11 -13.37 3.17
C ALA A 199 19.14 -12.33 2.03
N GLN A 200 19.24 -11.03 2.35
CA GLN A 200 19.19 -9.95 1.34
C GLN A 200 20.54 -9.65 0.67
N ASN A 201 21.66 -10.20 1.17
CA ASN A 201 23.00 -10.00 0.59
C ASN A 201 23.43 -11.08 -0.41
N VAL A 202 22.56 -12.05 -0.76
CA VAL A 202 22.92 -13.17 -1.67
C VAL A 202 22.41 -12.97 -3.10
N GLN A 203 21.68 -11.90 -3.41
CA GLN A 203 21.15 -11.63 -4.77
C GLN A 203 21.43 -10.21 -5.29
N LYS A 204 22.64 -9.69 -5.04
CA LYS A 204 23.22 -8.60 -5.85
C LYS A 204 24.45 -9.06 -6.59
#